data_AF-A0A132HUU4-F1
#
_entry.id   AF-A0A132HUU4-F1
#
_cell.length_a   1.000
_cell.length_b   1.000
_cell.length_c   1.000
_cell.angle_alpha   90.00
_cell.angle_beta   90.00
_cell.angle_gamma   90.00
#
_symmetry.space_group_name_H-M   'P 1'
#
loop_
_entity.id
_entity.type
_entity.pdbx_description
1 polymer ?
#
loop_
_entity_poly.entity_id
_entity_poly.type
_entity_poly.pdbx_seq_one_letter_code
_entity_poly.pdbx_strand_id
1 'polypeptide(L)'
;MENLTKEKFEIFMMLCASGIDGNISMNELERICLQFDEKSYNEVFEAWKSMTSPAWLSFFKEHKDKFLKTEEDKAAFLADLNDIVSADDGETNLKEKNFMKVLEMLINDEL
;
A
#
# COMPACT_ATOMS: atom_id res chain seq x y z
N MET A 1 6.42 -15.02 -0.02
CA MET A 1 7.43 -13.98 -0.25
C MET A 1 8.63 -14.30 0.64
N GLU A 2 9.67 -14.92 0.08
CA GLU A 2 10.91 -15.18 0.84
C GLU A 2 11.64 -13.84 1.04
N ASN A 3 11.89 -13.44 2.29
CA ASN A 3 12.48 -12.15 2.69
C ASN A 3 11.62 -10.89 2.42
N LEU A 4 10.60 -10.69 3.27
CA LEU A 4 9.83 -9.44 3.33
C LEU A 4 10.66 -8.29 3.96
N THR A 5 10.94 -7.26 3.16
CA THR A 5 11.62 -6.00 3.54
C THR A 5 10.60 -4.86 3.71
N LYS A 6 11.02 -3.70 4.27
CA LYS A 6 10.17 -2.51 4.39
C LYS A 6 9.67 -2.04 3.02
N GLU A 7 10.59 -1.95 2.06
CA GLU A 7 10.30 -1.63 0.66
C GLU A 7 9.23 -2.54 0.05
N LYS A 8 9.38 -3.87 0.19
CA LYS A 8 8.41 -4.83 -0.36
C LYS A 8 7.04 -4.74 0.32
N PHE A 9 7.02 -4.44 1.62
CA PHE A 9 5.79 -4.17 2.36
C PHE A 9 5.10 -2.91 1.84
N GLU A 10 5.85 -1.83 1.61
CA GLU A 10 5.32 -0.57 1.10
C GLU A 10 4.76 -0.72 -0.32
N ILE A 11 5.52 -1.34 -1.24
CA ILE A 11 5.04 -1.65 -2.59
C ILE A 11 3.73 -2.43 -2.53
N PHE A 12 3.65 -3.45 -1.68
CA PHE A 12 2.47 -4.28 -1.55
C PHE A 12 1.26 -3.44 -1.12
N MET A 13 1.44 -2.57 -0.12
CA MET A 13 0.37 -1.74 0.40
C MET A 13 -0.07 -0.66 -0.60
N MET A 14 0.85 -0.10 -1.38
CA MET A 14 0.52 0.85 -2.45
C MET A 14 -0.29 0.20 -3.57
N LEU A 15 0.10 -1.02 -4.00
CA LEU A 15 -0.68 -1.80 -4.96
C LEU A 15 -2.08 -2.15 -4.41
N CYS A 16 -2.19 -2.45 -3.12
CA CYS A 16 -3.48 -2.68 -2.48
C CYS A 16 -4.35 -1.42 -2.47
N ALA A 17 -3.76 -0.27 -2.15
CA ALA A 17 -4.47 1.00 -2.08
C ALA A 17 -4.98 1.43 -3.46
N SER A 18 -4.09 1.52 -4.46
CA SER A 18 -4.47 1.88 -5.83
C SER A 18 -5.34 0.82 -6.52
N GLY A 19 -5.22 -0.45 -6.13
CA GLY A 19 -5.97 -1.53 -6.76
C GLY A 19 -7.32 -1.85 -6.08
N ILE A 20 -7.67 -1.19 -4.98
CA ILE A 20 -8.83 -1.56 -4.16
C ILE A 20 -10.16 -1.38 -4.90
N ASP A 21 -10.19 -0.46 -5.86
CA ASP A 21 -11.39 -0.18 -6.64
C ASP A 21 -11.59 -1.15 -7.81
N GLY A 22 -10.56 -1.94 -8.12
CA GLY A 22 -10.48 -2.89 -9.23
C GLY A 22 -9.60 -2.43 -10.39
N ASN A 23 -9.02 -1.23 -10.34
CA ASN A 23 -8.24 -0.65 -11.43
C ASN A 23 -7.11 0.25 -10.90
N ILE A 24 -5.86 -0.03 -11.27
CA ILE A 24 -4.73 0.86 -10.99
C ILE A 24 -4.54 1.79 -12.20
N SER A 25 -4.55 3.10 -11.99
CA SER A 25 -4.27 4.07 -13.05
C SER A 25 -2.81 4.01 -13.50
N MET A 26 -2.53 4.46 -14.74
CA MET A 26 -1.16 4.46 -15.25
C MET A 26 -0.26 5.42 -14.45
N ASN A 27 -0.80 6.55 -13.98
CA ASN A 27 -0.07 7.52 -13.17
C ASN A 27 0.33 6.95 -11.81
N GLU A 28 -0.56 6.22 -11.13
CA GLU A 28 -0.24 5.53 -9.89
C GLU A 28 0.83 4.47 -10.09
N LEU A 29 0.70 3.68 -11.15
CA LEU A 29 1.67 2.64 -11.47
C LEU A 29 3.06 3.24 -11.76
N GLU A 30 3.12 4.33 -12.53
CA GLU A 30 4.37 5.06 -12.80
C GLU A 30 4.97 5.60 -11.50
N ARG A 31 4.16 6.17 -10.60
CA ARG A 31 4.62 6.68 -9.31
C ARG A 31 5.23 5.58 -8.43
N ILE A 32 4.57 4.42 -8.33
CA ILE A 32 5.10 3.27 -7.60
C ILE A 32 6.42 2.82 -8.22
N CYS A 33 6.49 2.68 -9.54
CA CYS A 33 7.71 2.23 -10.23
C CYS A 33 8.87 3.24 -10.15
N LEU A 34 8.60 4.53 -9.99
CA LEU A 34 9.64 5.56 -9.80
C LEU A 34 10.23 5.57 -8.38
N GLN A 35 9.48 5.09 -7.39
CA GLN A 35 9.88 5.13 -5.98
C GLN A 35 10.73 3.92 -5.57
N PHE A 36 10.63 2.79 -6.27
CA PHE A 36 11.22 1.53 -5.84
C PHE A 36 12.05 0.82 -6.91
N ASP A 37 12.87 -0.13 -6.46
CA ASP A 37 13.65 -0.96 -7.36
C ASP A 37 12.73 -1.91 -8.17
N GLU A 38 13.00 -2.03 -9.47
CA GLU A 38 12.19 -2.82 -10.40
C GLU A 38 12.10 -4.30 -9.98
N LYS A 39 13.16 -4.86 -9.39
CA LYS A 39 13.16 -6.25 -8.93
C LYS A 39 12.23 -6.42 -7.73
N SER A 40 12.31 -5.52 -6.75
CA SER A 40 11.41 -5.51 -5.59
C SER A 40 9.95 -5.40 -6.05
N TYR A 41 9.67 -4.50 -6.98
CA TYR A 41 8.34 -4.33 -7.56
C TYR A 41 7.81 -5.63 -8.19
N ASN A 42 8.57 -6.23 -9.10
CA ASN A 42 8.14 -7.43 -9.81
C ASN A 42 7.87 -8.62 -8.88
N GLU A 43 8.71 -8.82 -7.85
CA GLU A 43 8.50 -9.88 -6.86
C GLU A 43 7.21 -9.66 -6.05
N VAL A 44 6.86 -8.40 -5.74
CA VAL A 44 5.67 -8.06 -4.96
C VAL A 44 4.41 -8.07 -5.81
N PHE A 45 4.48 -7.62 -7.06
CA PHE A 45 3.34 -7.52 -7.96
C PHE A 45 2.66 -8.88 -8.19
N GLU A 46 3.45 -9.95 -8.38
CA GLU A 46 2.92 -11.31 -8.52
C GLU A 46 2.28 -11.82 -7.22
N ALA A 47 2.86 -11.49 -6.07
CA ALA A 47 2.27 -11.84 -4.78
C ALA A 47 0.92 -11.12 -4.56
N TRP A 48 0.88 -9.81 -4.86
CA TRP A 48 -0.33 -8.98 -4.74
C TRP A 48 -1.49 -9.52 -5.59
N LYS A 49 -1.25 -9.83 -6.87
CA LYS A 49 -2.28 -10.40 -7.77
C LYS A 49 -2.89 -11.71 -7.27
N SER A 50 -2.10 -12.51 -6.55
CA SER A 50 -2.55 -13.80 -6.03
C SER A 50 -3.40 -13.70 -4.76
N MET A 51 -3.49 -12.51 -4.15
CA MET A 51 -4.16 -12.28 -2.88
C MET A 51 -5.50 -11.57 -3.06
N THR A 52 -6.44 -11.91 -2.18
CA THR A 52 -7.75 -11.23 -2.11
C THR A 52 -7.69 -10.03 -1.16
N SER A 53 -8.61 -9.08 -1.31
CA SER A 53 -8.66 -7.89 -0.43
C SER A 53 -8.71 -8.21 1.07
N PRO A 54 -9.46 -9.24 1.54
CA PRO A 54 -9.37 -9.66 2.95
C PRO A 54 -7.97 -10.12 3.35
N ALA A 55 -7.26 -10.83 2.48
CA ALA A 55 -5.89 -11.28 2.74
C ALA A 55 -4.89 -10.10 2.79
N TRP A 56 -5.14 -9.01 2.05
CA TRP A 56 -4.33 -7.79 2.13
C TRP A 56 -4.38 -7.16 3.52
N LEU A 57 -5.57 -7.06 4.12
CA LEU A 57 -5.72 -6.52 5.47
C LEU A 57 -5.10 -7.43 6.54
N SER A 58 -5.23 -8.75 6.38
CA SER A 58 -4.54 -9.71 7.27
C SER A 58 -3.03 -9.55 7.20
N PHE A 59 -2.47 -9.43 5.99
CA PHE A 59 -1.05 -9.18 5.78
C PHE A 59 -0.59 -7.87 6.42
N PHE A 60 -1.37 -6.80 6.26
CA PHE A 60 -1.07 -5.51 6.90
C PHE A 60 -1.00 -5.64 8.42
N LYS A 61 -2.02 -6.24 9.04
CA LYS A 61 -2.08 -6.45 10.49
C LYS A 61 -0.90 -7.26 11.02
N GLU A 62 -0.48 -8.30 10.29
CA GLU A 62 0.62 -9.18 10.70
C GLU A 62 1.99 -8.48 10.67
N HIS A 63 2.15 -7.46 9.82
CA HIS A 63 3.46 -6.89 9.51
C HIS A 63 3.62 -5.41 9.86
N LYS A 64 2.52 -4.67 10.13
CA LYS A 64 2.58 -3.23 10.43
C LYS A 64 3.58 -2.91 11.55
N ASP A 65 3.58 -3.66 12.65
CA ASP A 65 4.44 -3.37 13.81
C ASP A 65 5.93 -3.67 13.54
N LYS A 66 6.23 -4.44 12.49
CA LYS A 66 7.60 -4.70 12.06
C LYS A 66 8.18 -3.52 11.28
N PHE A 67 7.37 -2.82 10.50
CA PHE A 67 7.83 -1.80 9.53
C PHE A 67 7.40 -0.37 9.87
N LEU A 68 6.33 -0.21 10.65
CA LEU A 68 5.73 1.06 11.08
C LEU A 68 5.89 1.24 12.60
N LYS A 69 7.14 1.17 13.07
CA LYS A 69 7.45 1.13 14.52
C LYS A 69 7.28 2.48 15.20
N THR A 70 7.62 3.55 14.50
CA THR A 70 7.63 4.90 15.03
C THR A 70 6.49 5.73 14.44
N GLU A 71 6.10 6.80 15.12
CA GLU A 71 5.15 7.77 14.56
C GLU A 71 5.65 8.41 13.26
N GLU A 72 6.97 8.56 13.11
CA GLU A 72 7.58 9.02 11.88
C GLU A 72 7.42 8.00 10.73
N ASP A 73 7.66 6.70 11.00
CA ASP A 73 7.43 5.65 10.00
C ASP A 73 5.97 5.59 9.56
N LYS A 74 5.03 5.70 10.51
CA LYS A 74 3.59 5.67 10.26
C LYS A 74 3.15 6.86 9.41
N ALA A 75 3.61 8.06 9.76
CA ALA A 75 3.30 9.29 9.03
C ALA A 75 3.88 9.27 7.61
N ALA A 76 5.13 8.84 7.44
CA ALA A 76 5.76 8.71 6.14
C ALA A 76 5.01 7.71 5.25
N PHE A 77 4.68 6.53 5.79
CA PHE A 77 3.91 5.52 5.07
C PHE A 77 2.54 6.01 4.59
N LEU A 78 1.78 6.70 5.45
CA LEU A 78 0.47 7.24 5.08
C LEU A 78 0.60 8.39 4.05
N ALA A 79 1.63 9.22 4.17
CA ALA A 79 1.91 10.29 3.22
C ALA A 79 2.25 9.73 1.83
N ASP A 80 3.12 8.71 1.77
CA ASP A 80 3.50 8.07 0.52
C ASP A 80 2.30 7.40 -0.14
N LEU A 81 1.50 6.64 0.62
CA LEU A 81 0.25 6.05 0.11
C LEU A 81 -0.69 7.12 -0.45
N ASN A 82 -0.82 8.26 0.24
CA ASN A 82 -1.68 9.35 -0.19
C ASN A 82 -1.15 10.03 -1.46
N ASP A 83 0.16 10.18 -1.64
CA ASP A 83 0.76 10.70 -2.89
C ASP A 83 0.43 9.78 -4.07
N ILE A 84 0.54 8.45 -3.87
CA ILE A 84 0.19 7.47 -4.91
C ILE A 84 -1.28 7.60 -5.30
N VAL A 85 -2.24 7.41 -4.37
CA VAL A 85 -3.68 7.40 -4.72
C VAL A 85 -4.24 8.77 -5.13
N SER A 86 -3.45 9.83 -4.99
CA SER A 86 -3.78 11.18 -5.50
C SER A 86 -3.17 11.47 -6.87
N ALA A 87 -2.39 10.54 -7.44
CA ALA A 87 -1.76 10.69 -8.75
C ALA A 87 -2.73 10.48 -9.92
N ASP A 88 -3.91 9.90 -9.69
CA ASP A 88 -4.98 9.85 -10.67
C ASP A 88 -5.62 11.23 -10.87
N ASP A 89 -6.19 11.49 -12.06
CA ASP A 89 -6.53 12.77 -12.70
C ASP A 89 -7.61 13.65 -11.98
N GLY A 90 -7.66 13.63 -10.65
CA GLY A 90 -8.25 14.67 -9.83
C GLY A 90 -9.23 14.22 -8.75
N GLU A 91 -9.60 12.94 -8.69
CA GLU A 91 -10.45 12.42 -7.62
C GLU A 91 -10.00 11.04 -7.14
N THR A 92 -9.30 11.00 -6.00
CA THR A 92 -9.11 9.75 -5.24
C THR A 92 -10.47 9.10 -4.99
N ASN A 93 -10.61 7.85 -5.44
CA ASN A 93 -11.85 7.10 -5.41
C ASN A 93 -12.34 6.95 -3.95
N LEU A 94 -13.66 6.93 -3.74
CA LEU A 94 -14.25 6.67 -2.42
C LEU A 94 -13.73 5.36 -1.80
N LYS A 95 -13.45 4.33 -2.61
CA LYS A 95 -12.92 3.05 -2.13
C LYS A 95 -11.48 3.19 -1.61
N GLU A 96 -10.62 3.92 -2.32
CA GLU A 96 -9.24 4.23 -1.89
C GLU A 96 -9.26 5.04 -0.60
N LYS A 97 -10.08 6.09 -0.52
CA LYS A 97 -10.24 6.91 0.71
C LYS A 97 -10.67 6.06 1.90
N ASN A 98 -11.63 5.16 1.70
CA ASN A 98 -12.09 4.27 2.77
C ASN A 98 -10.99 3.26 3.17
N PHE A 99 -10.25 2.73 2.21
CA PHE A 99 -9.14 1.83 2.49
C PHE A 99 -8.04 2.53 3.28
N MET A 100 -7.64 3.74 2.87
CA MET A 100 -6.70 4.59 3.60
C MET A 100 -7.13 4.84 5.04
N LYS A 101 -8.39 5.18 5.25
CA LYS A 101 -8.95 5.37 6.60
C LYS A 101 -8.89 4.08 7.43
N VAL A 102 -9.16 2.92 6.83
CA VAL A 102 -9.05 1.62 7.53
C VAL A 102 -7.59 1.36 7.93
N LEU A 103 -6.62 1.64 7.06
CA LEU A 103 -5.21 1.50 7.40
C LEU A 103 -4.80 2.42 8.55
N GLU A 104 -5.23 3.68 8.52
CA GLU A 104 -4.98 4.65 9.60
C GLU A 104 -5.54 4.16 10.94
N MET A 105 -6.79 3.70 10.98
CA MET A 105 -7.40 3.14 12.19
C MET A 105 -6.64 1.90 12.69
N LEU A 106 -6.14 1.05 11.79
CA LEU A 106 -5.34 -0.12 12.14
C LEU A 106 -3.94 0.23 12.65
N ILE A 107 -3.35 1.32 12.17
CA ILE A 107 -2.08 1.84 12.67
C ILE A 107 -2.21 2.36 14.10
N ASN A 108 -3.37 2.95 14.41
CA ASN A 108 -3.69 3.53 15.72
C ASN A 108 -4.37 2.53 16.68
N ASP A 109 -4.48 1.25 16.27
CA ASP A 109 -5.14 0.18 17.04
C ASP A 109 -6.60 0.51 17.44
N GLU A 110 -7.33 1.18 16.55
CA GLU A 110 -8.73 1.59 16.73
C GLU A 110 -9.76 0.56 16.16
N LEU A 111 -9.29 -0.56 15.60
CA LEU A 111 -10.08 -1.65 14.97
C LEU A 111 -9.57 -3.04 15.35
#